data_AF-A0A9X3EV79-F1
#
_entry.id   AF-A0A9X3EV79-F1
#
_cell.length_a   1.000
_cell.length_b   1.000
_cell.length_c   1.000
_cell.angle_alpha   90.00
_cell.angle_beta   90.00
_cell.angle_gamma   90.00
#
_symmetry.space_group_name_H-M   'P 1'
#
loop_
_entity.id
_entity.type
_entity.pdbx_description
1 polymer ?
#
loop_
_entity_poly.entity_id
_entity_poly.type
_entity_poly.pdbx_seq_one_letter_code
_entity_poly.pdbx_strand_id
1 'polypeptide(L)'
;MAALALESVTRDHQAELDAFLRAQLDEAAFRKAADLEGERKFPAGHRRMVLAAQAKGRPVIAANAARALVKRARLEGLEPLRALGPEEQALVEVPEQLTEGTYREQFVALMGQHAGVDAATLEGFYRAQNVWDATMAGSIGRALAAGSRPVVQVVGGFHVDGAGGLYQRVRAANPSAKVWRLSVVAEVAEALRAEDRGRADVVAYVGPLLAS
;
A
#
# COMPACT_ATOMS: atom_id res chain seq x y z
N MET A 1 -12.32 -2.97 -16.58
CA MET A 1 -12.70 -4.04 -15.61
C MET A 1 -12.23 -3.65 -14.21
N ALA A 2 -12.87 -4.09 -13.13
CA ALA A 2 -12.33 -3.84 -11.79
C ALA A 2 -10.99 -4.58 -11.57
N ALA A 3 -10.04 -3.97 -10.85
CA ALA A 3 -8.76 -4.57 -10.47
C ALA A 3 -8.54 -4.50 -8.96
N LEU A 4 -7.82 -5.47 -8.41
CA LEU A 4 -7.36 -5.50 -7.03
C LEU A 4 -5.87 -5.12 -6.99
N ALA A 5 -5.48 -4.22 -6.11
CA ALA A 5 -4.08 -3.84 -5.90
C ALA A 5 -3.73 -4.02 -4.41
N LEU A 6 -2.54 -4.57 -4.12
CA LEU A 6 -2.16 -4.98 -2.78
C LEU A 6 -0.86 -4.31 -2.33
N GLU A 7 -0.88 -3.65 -1.17
CA GLU A 7 0.32 -3.13 -0.52
C GLU A 7 1.29 -4.26 -0.12
N SER A 8 0.76 -5.41 0.30
CA SER A 8 1.56 -6.51 0.83
C SER A 8 2.45 -7.16 -0.24
N VAL A 9 2.10 -7.04 -1.52
CA VAL A 9 2.84 -7.64 -2.65
C VAL A 9 3.60 -6.53 -3.38
N THR A 10 4.92 -6.69 -3.48
CA THR A 10 5.82 -5.72 -4.12
C THR A 10 5.98 -6.02 -5.60
N ARG A 11 6.23 -4.99 -6.42
CA ARG A 11 6.23 -5.07 -7.89
C ARG A 11 7.17 -6.15 -8.47
N ASP A 12 8.27 -6.44 -7.77
CA ASP A 12 9.22 -7.49 -8.09
C ASP A 12 8.64 -8.92 -7.98
N HIS A 13 7.46 -9.06 -7.38
CA HIS A 13 6.73 -10.33 -7.25
C HIS A 13 5.46 -10.41 -8.11
N GLN A 14 5.29 -9.52 -9.09
CA GLN A 14 4.14 -9.58 -10.00
C GLN A 14 4.13 -10.87 -10.82
N ALA A 15 5.30 -11.41 -11.20
CA ALA A 15 5.40 -12.63 -11.99
C ALA A 15 4.91 -13.88 -11.21
N GLU A 16 5.28 -14.00 -9.95
CA GLU A 16 4.86 -15.07 -9.05
C GLU A 16 3.37 -14.96 -8.71
N LEU A 17 2.88 -13.74 -8.48
CA LEU A 17 1.45 -13.48 -8.32
C LEU A 17 0.67 -13.93 -9.55
N ASP A 18 1.14 -13.56 -10.74
CA ASP A 18 0.53 -13.93 -12.01
C ASP A 18 0.56 -15.45 -12.25
N ALA A 19 1.67 -16.12 -11.92
CA ALA A 19 1.79 -17.57 -12.01
C ALA A 19 0.81 -18.27 -11.05
N PHE A 20 0.65 -17.76 -9.83
CA PHE A 20 -0.34 -18.25 -8.87
C PHE A 20 -1.77 -18.08 -9.40
N LEU A 21 -2.11 -16.91 -9.95
CA LEU A 21 -3.43 -16.64 -10.54
C LEU A 21 -3.74 -17.55 -11.74
N ARG A 22 -2.72 -18.00 -12.47
CA ARG A 22 -2.85 -18.97 -13.58
C ARG A 22 -2.76 -20.43 -13.14
N ALA A 23 -2.70 -20.71 -11.84
CA ALA A 23 -2.49 -22.06 -11.29
C ALA A 23 -1.21 -22.76 -11.79
N GLN A 24 -0.19 -21.97 -12.15
CA GLN A 24 1.15 -22.43 -12.55
C GLN A 24 2.12 -22.48 -11.37
N LEU A 25 1.77 -21.81 -10.27
CA LEU A 25 2.49 -21.81 -9.01
C LEU A 25 1.47 -22.08 -7.90
N ASP A 26 1.75 -23.00 -6.99
CA ASP A 26 0.86 -23.21 -5.84
C ASP A 26 0.95 -22.05 -4.84
N GLU A 27 -0.05 -21.95 -3.95
CA GLU A 27 -0.13 -20.84 -3.01
C GLU A 27 1.04 -20.80 -2.03
N ALA A 28 1.53 -21.96 -1.56
CA ALA A 28 2.62 -22.01 -0.60
C ALA A 28 3.93 -21.53 -1.25
N ALA A 29 4.19 -21.95 -2.50
CA ALA A 29 5.32 -21.51 -3.29
C ALA A 29 5.26 -20.01 -3.61
N PHE A 30 4.09 -19.48 -4.00
CA PHE A 30 3.87 -18.05 -4.19
C PHE A 30 4.17 -17.26 -2.91
N ARG A 31 3.58 -17.69 -1.79
CA ARG A 31 3.74 -16.98 -0.51
C ARG A 31 5.19 -16.97 -0.05
N LYS A 32 5.90 -18.08 -0.23
CA LYS A 32 7.33 -18.17 0.07
C LYS A 32 8.14 -17.24 -0.83
N ALA A 33 7.89 -17.25 -2.13
CA ALA A 33 8.63 -16.44 -3.09
C ALA A 33 8.42 -14.93 -2.86
N ALA A 34 7.20 -14.51 -2.52
CA ALA A 34 6.86 -13.11 -2.27
C ALA A 34 7.10 -12.64 -0.81
N ASP A 35 7.70 -13.47 0.03
CA ASP A 35 7.82 -13.29 1.49
C ASP A 35 6.50 -12.83 2.15
N LEU A 36 5.48 -13.66 1.98
CA LEU A 36 4.10 -13.55 2.46
C LEU A 36 3.71 -14.71 3.38
N GLU A 37 4.71 -15.41 3.94
CA GLU A 37 4.49 -16.48 4.91
C GLU A 37 3.99 -15.90 6.24
N GLY A 38 2.98 -16.54 6.82
CA GLY A 38 2.34 -16.14 8.07
C GLY A 38 1.18 -15.15 7.92
N GLU A 39 0.27 -15.20 8.90
CA GLU A 39 -1.01 -14.46 8.88
C GLU A 39 -0.82 -12.94 8.92
N ARG A 40 0.24 -12.44 9.56
CA ARG A 40 0.55 -11.01 9.63
C ARG A 40 0.87 -10.41 8.26
N LYS A 41 1.55 -11.15 7.39
CA LYS A 41 2.02 -10.64 6.09
C LYS A 41 0.97 -10.83 4.99
N PHE A 42 0.23 -11.93 5.04
CA PHE A 42 -0.84 -12.22 4.09
C PHE A 42 -2.04 -12.85 4.80
N PRO A 43 -2.89 -12.01 5.42
CA PRO A 43 -4.05 -12.47 6.16
C PRO A 43 -5.04 -13.24 5.26
N ALA A 44 -5.84 -14.11 5.88
CA ALA A 44 -6.93 -14.85 5.23
C ALA A 44 -7.89 -13.93 4.46
N GLY A 45 -8.10 -12.70 4.95
CA GLY A 45 -8.86 -11.67 4.24
C GLY A 45 -8.25 -11.28 2.89
N HIS A 46 -6.94 -11.00 2.86
CA HIS A 46 -6.22 -10.68 1.61
C HIS A 46 -6.26 -11.87 0.65
N ARG A 47 -6.02 -13.08 1.16
CA ARG A 47 -6.14 -14.32 0.38
C ARG A 47 -7.53 -14.47 -0.26
N ARG A 48 -8.61 -14.26 0.50
CA ARG A 48 -9.99 -14.32 -0.02
C ARG A 48 -10.23 -13.28 -1.13
N MET A 49 -9.70 -12.07 -0.99
CA MET A 49 -9.80 -11.03 -2.03
C MET A 49 -9.07 -11.45 -3.32
N VAL A 50 -7.86 -12.01 -3.21
CA VAL A 50 -7.07 -12.49 -4.37
C VAL A 50 -7.81 -13.60 -5.09
N LEU A 51 -8.29 -14.63 -4.37
CA LEU A 51 -9.02 -15.75 -4.96
C LEU A 51 -10.35 -15.29 -5.59
N ALA A 52 -11.04 -14.32 -4.99
CA ALA A 52 -12.26 -13.75 -5.56
C ALA A 52 -11.97 -12.97 -6.86
N ALA A 53 -10.85 -12.24 -6.93
CA ALA A 53 -10.41 -11.58 -8.15
C ALA A 53 -10.05 -12.61 -9.24
N GLN A 54 -9.28 -13.65 -8.88
CA GLN A 54 -8.92 -14.76 -9.75
C GLN A 54 -10.16 -15.44 -10.36
N ALA A 55 -11.13 -15.84 -9.53
CA ALA A 55 -12.36 -16.49 -9.96
C ALA A 55 -13.23 -15.65 -10.90
N LYS A 56 -13.00 -14.33 -10.94
CA LYS A 56 -13.68 -13.38 -11.83
C LYS A 56 -12.80 -12.90 -12.99
N GLY A 57 -11.60 -13.45 -13.16
CA GLY A 57 -10.64 -13.03 -14.18
C GLY A 57 -10.21 -11.56 -14.05
N ARG A 58 -10.25 -11.01 -12.83
CA ARG A 58 -9.89 -9.62 -12.57
C ARG A 58 -8.39 -9.51 -12.31
N PRO A 59 -7.71 -8.46 -12.82
CA PRO A 59 -6.30 -8.24 -12.53
C PRO A 59 -6.04 -8.11 -11.03
N VAL A 60 -4.95 -8.73 -10.55
CA VAL A 60 -4.38 -8.47 -9.23
C VAL A 60 -2.99 -7.88 -9.41
N ILE A 61 -2.76 -6.74 -8.75
CA ILE A 61 -1.58 -5.90 -8.95
C ILE A 61 -0.74 -5.94 -7.68
N ALA A 62 0.53 -6.28 -7.83
CA ALA A 62 1.56 -6.06 -6.83
C ALA A 62 1.88 -4.56 -6.80
N ALA A 63 1.34 -3.86 -5.81
CA ALA A 63 1.25 -2.41 -5.88
C ALA A 63 2.49 -1.71 -5.34
N ASN A 64 3.23 -2.36 -4.44
CA ASN A 64 4.20 -1.69 -3.58
C ASN A 64 5.65 -1.78 -4.10
N ALA A 65 6.53 -0.95 -3.56
CA ALA A 65 7.94 -0.92 -3.95
C ALA A 65 8.70 -2.17 -3.50
N ALA A 66 9.65 -2.60 -4.32
CA ALA A 66 10.61 -3.64 -3.93
C ALA A 66 11.29 -3.25 -2.62
N ARG A 67 11.32 -4.17 -1.65
CA ARG A 67 11.73 -3.87 -0.26
C ARG A 67 13.19 -3.42 -0.18
N ALA A 68 14.04 -3.94 -1.05
CA ALA A 68 15.44 -3.53 -1.16
C ALA A 68 15.58 -2.04 -1.53
N LEU A 69 14.76 -1.55 -2.45
CA LEU A 69 14.77 -0.15 -2.91
C LEU A 69 14.22 0.79 -1.84
N VAL A 70 13.20 0.38 -1.09
CA VAL A 70 12.69 1.13 0.06
C VAL A 70 13.74 1.21 1.17
N LYS A 71 14.43 0.11 1.46
CA LYS A 71 15.53 0.09 2.42
C LYS A 71 16.67 1.00 1.97
N ARG A 72 17.00 1.00 0.68
CA ARG A 72 18.00 1.89 0.09
C ARG A 72 17.59 3.35 0.24
N ALA A 73 16.33 3.68 -0.07
CA ALA A 73 15.81 5.03 0.14
C ALA A 73 15.96 5.47 1.59
N ARG A 74 15.53 4.61 2.53
CA ARG A 74 15.62 4.87 3.98
C ARG A 74 17.03 5.22 4.43
N LEU A 75 18.04 4.51 3.94
CA LEU A 75 19.42 4.58 4.42
C LEU A 75 20.28 5.59 3.65
N GLU A 76 20.09 5.71 2.33
CA GLU A 76 20.97 6.44 1.42
C GLU A 76 20.29 7.67 0.79
N GLY A 77 18.98 7.84 1.00
CA GLY A 77 18.20 8.93 0.41
C GLY A 77 17.59 8.60 -0.96
N LEU A 78 16.99 9.60 -1.61
CA LEU A 78 16.24 9.40 -2.87
C LEU A 78 17.14 9.43 -4.12
N GLU A 79 18.26 10.16 -4.08
CA GLU A 79 19.15 10.33 -5.23
C GLU A 79 19.68 9.01 -5.80
N PRO A 80 20.11 8.02 -4.99
CA PRO A 80 20.55 6.73 -5.52
C PRO A 80 19.45 5.99 -6.28
N LEU A 81 18.18 6.22 -5.95
CA LEU A 81 17.05 5.60 -6.67
C LEU A 81 16.81 6.27 -8.03
N ARG A 82 17.18 7.55 -8.20
CA ARG A 82 17.04 8.26 -9.49
C ARG A 82 18.05 7.77 -10.53
N ALA A 83 19.19 7.28 -10.06
CA ALA A 83 20.26 6.74 -10.90
C ALA A 83 20.08 5.25 -11.26
N LEU A 84 18.97 4.62 -10.85
CA LEU A 84 18.69 3.21 -11.17
C LEU A 84 18.51 2.99 -12.67
N GLY A 85 18.84 1.78 -13.13
CA GLY A 85 18.52 1.35 -14.49
C GLY A 85 17.02 1.13 -14.70
N PRO A 86 16.55 1.00 -15.96
CA PRO A 86 15.13 0.90 -16.28
C PRO A 86 14.40 -0.26 -15.56
N GLU A 87 15.06 -1.40 -15.38
CA GLU A 87 14.48 -2.56 -14.72
C GLU A 87 14.19 -2.29 -13.24
N GLU A 88 15.14 -1.73 -12.50
CA GLU A 88 14.94 -1.37 -11.09
C GLU A 88 13.99 -0.18 -10.92
N GLN A 89 14.02 0.79 -11.85
CA GLN A 89 13.07 1.91 -11.85
C GLN A 89 11.62 1.43 -12.03
N ALA A 90 11.38 0.33 -12.74
CA ALA A 90 10.02 -0.23 -12.84
C ALA A 90 9.47 -0.68 -11.47
N LEU A 91 10.35 -1.02 -10.53
CA LEU A 91 10.02 -1.60 -9.23
C LEU A 91 9.74 -0.56 -8.13
N VAL A 92 9.89 0.73 -8.40
CA VAL A 92 9.71 1.81 -7.42
C VAL A 92 9.26 3.11 -8.10
N GLU A 93 8.57 3.99 -7.38
CA GLU A 93 8.40 5.38 -7.80
C GLU A 93 9.20 6.27 -6.86
N VAL A 94 10.04 7.15 -7.41
CA VAL A 94 10.85 8.07 -6.62
C VAL A 94 10.13 9.41 -6.52
N PRO A 95 9.59 9.77 -5.35
CA PRO A 95 8.87 11.04 -5.21
C PRO A 95 9.81 12.22 -5.45
N GLU A 96 9.33 13.26 -6.16
CA GLU A 96 10.10 14.51 -6.32
C GLU A 96 10.33 15.19 -4.97
N GLN A 97 9.29 15.21 -4.14
CA GLN A 97 9.30 15.75 -2.79
C GLN A 97 8.55 14.83 -1.82
N LEU A 98 8.94 14.90 -0.55
CA LEU A 98 8.18 14.29 0.52
C LEU A 98 6.87 15.06 0.72
N THR A 99 5.86 14.36 1.18
CA THR A 99 4.60 14.98 1.60
C THR A 99 4.84 15.78 2.88
N GLU A 100 4.08 16.84 3.10
CA GLU A 100 4.26 17.77 4.22
C GLU A 100 2.93 18.02 4.94
N GLY A 101 2.94 18.82 6.02
CA GLY A 101 1.76 19.16 6.81
C GLY A 101 1.28 18.03 7.71
N THR A 102 -0.03 17.92 7.90
CA THR A 102 -0.65 17.03 8.91
C THR A 102 -0.22 15.57 8.78
N TYR A 103 0.00 15.06 7.57
CA TYR A 103 0.47 13.68 7.39
C TYR A 103 1.88 13.46 7.96
N ARG A 104 2.79 14.43 7.74
CA ARG A 104 4.14 14.41 8.32
C ARG A 104 4.10 14.53 9.84
N GLU A 105 3.29 15.45 10.36
CA GLU A 105 3.12 15.66 11.79
C GLU A 105 2.61 14.39 12.49
N GLN A 106 1.60 13.74 11.92
CA GLN A 106 1.06 12.48 12.41
C GLN A 106 2.09 11.35 12.37
N PHE A 107 2.90 11.27 11.31
CA PHE A 107 3.96 10.26 11.20
C PHE A 107 5.02 10.46 12.28
N VAL A 108 5.49 11.70 12.45
CA VAL A 108 6.46 12.08 13.48
C VAL A 108 5.92 11.78 14.88
N ALA A 109 4.65 12.11 15.14
CA ALA A 109 4.02 11.82 16.43
C ALA A 109 3.91 10.32 16.72
N LEU A 110 3.53 9.52 15.71
CA LEU A 110 3.40 8.06 15.86
C LEU A 110 4.75 7.37 16.05
N MET A 111 5.74 7.73 15.22
CA MET A 111 7.04 7.06 15.21
C MET A 111 7.97 7.59 16.30
N GLY A 112 7.88 8.88 16.64
CA GLY A 112 8.69 9.52 17.69
C GLY A 112 8.39 9.05 19.11
N GLN A 113 7.25 8.37 19.32
CA GLN A 113 6.95 7.70 20.60
C GLN A 113 7.77 6.43 20.83
N HIS A 114 8.45 5.91 19.80
CA HIS A 114 9.30 4.73 19.94
C HIS A 114 10.65 5.13 20.56
N ALA A 115 10.97 4.52 21.71
CA ALA A 115 12.23 4.77 22.41
C ALA A 115 13.44 4.48 21.49
N GLY A 116 14.39 5.42 21.43
CA GLY A 116 15.65 5.25 20.71
C GLY A 116 15.64 5.64 19.22
N VAL A 117 14.56 6.24 18.71
CA VAL A 117 14.53 6.77 17.34
C VAL A 117 15.05 8.22 17.35
N ASP A 118 16.23 8.44 16.77
CA ASP A 118 16.75 9.79 16.55
C ASP A 118 16.12 10.47 15.31
N ALA A 119 16.37 11.78 15.16
CA ALA A 119 15.77 12.57 14.08
C ALA A 119 16.16 12.07 12.68
N ALA A 120 17.41 11.60 12.50
CA ALA A 120 17.89 11.09 11.22
C ALA A 120 17.22 9.77 10.83
N THR A 121 17.05 8.87 11.81
CA THR A 121 16.35 7.60 11.64
C THR A 121 14.87 7.83 11.34
N LEU A 122 14.23 8.77 12.04
CA LEU A 122 12.86 9.17 11.80
C LEU A 122 12.65 9.71 10.37
N GLU A 123 13.56 10.57 9.91
CA GLU A 123 13.54 11.09 8.53
C GLU A 123 13.70 9.97 7.50
N GLY A 124 14.59 9.01 7.77
CA GLY A 124 14.75 7.81 6.95
C GLY A 124 13.44 7.01 6.84
N PHE A 125 12.76 6.77 7.97
CA PHE A 125 11.46 6.08 7.97
C PHE A 125 10.41 6.87 7.21
N TYR A 126 10.34 8.19 7.36
CA TYR A 126 9.38 9.01 6.64
C TYR A 126 9.62 9.01 5.13
N ARG A 127 10.89 8.99 4.71
CA ARG A 127 11.26 8.82 3.31
C ARG A 127 10.81 7.47 2.76
N ALA A 128 11.01 6.37 3.52
CA ALA A 128 10.53 5.05 3.15
C ALA A 128 9.01 5.01 2.98
N GLN A 129 8.28 5.63 3.93
CA GLN A 129 6.82 5.78 3.88
C GLN A 129 6.37 6.47 2.58
N ASN A 130 7.04 7.57 2.21
CA ASN A 130 6.74 8.31 0.99
C ASN A 130 7.07 7.53 -0.30
N VAL A 131 8.09 6.67 -0.29
CA VAL A 131 8.41 5.79 -1.42
C VAL A 131 7.33 4.72 -1.58
N TRP A 132 6.84 4.11 -0.50
CA TRP A 132 5.68 3.22 -0.55
C TRP A 132 4.45 3.91 -1.12
N ASP A 133 4.11 5.10 -0.61
CA ASP A 133 2.96 5.89 -1.08
C ASP A 133 3.05 6.23 -2.57
N ALA A 134 4.21 6.72 -3.02
CA ALA A 134 4.43 7.05 -4.42
C ALA A 134 4.31 5.81 -5.30
N THR A 135 4.86 4.68 -4.84
CA THR A 135 4.87 3.46 -5.61
C THR A 135 3.49 2.86 -5.77
N MET A 136 2.71 2.81 -4.71
CA MET A 136 1.31 2.39 -4.78
C MET A 136 0.49 3.34 -5.67
N ALA A 137 0.68 4.66 -5.56
CA ALA A 137 0.00 5.63 -6.42
C ALA A 137 0.33 5.42 -7.92
N GLY A 138 1.59 5.17 -8.25
CA GLY A 138 2.02 4.86 -9.63
C GLY A 138 1.43 3.54 -10.14
N SER A 139 1.35 2.52 -9.30
CA SER A 139 0.72 1.23 -9.65
C SER A 139 -0.78 1.39 -9.95
N ILE A 140 -1.49 2.19 -9.14
CA ILE A 140 -2.89 2.55 -9.38
C ILE A 140 -3.02 3.34 -10.69
N GLY A 141 -2.16 4.33 -10.93
CA GLY A 141 -2.15 5.13 -12.15
C GLY A 141 -1.97 4.28 -13.41
N ARG A 142 -1.01 3.36 -13.42
CA ARG A 142 -0.80 2.42 -14.53
C ARG A 142 -2.01 1.53 -14.77
N ALA A 143 -2.64 1.02 -13.71
CA ALA A 143 -3.84 0.20 -13.85
C ALA A 143 -5.03 0.99 -14.42
N LEU A 144 -5.22 2.24 -13.99
CA LEU A 144 -6.23 3.14 -14.52
C LEU A 144 -5.99 3.45 -16.00
N ALA A 145 -4.73 3.71 -16.39
CA ALA A 145 -4.33 3.96 -17.78
C ALA A 145 -4.55 2.73 -18.66
N ALA A 146 -4.34 1.52 -18.13
CA ALA A 146 -4.65 0.25 -18.78
C ALA A 146 -6.16 -0.09 -18.83
N GLY A 147 -7.04 0.82 -18.39
CA GLY A 147 -8.50 0.64 -18.48
C GLY A 147 -9.14 -0.09 -17.30
N SER A 148 -8.39 -0.33 -16.22
CA SER A 148 -8.96 -0.88 -14.99
C SER A 148 -9.79 0.18 -14.26
N ARG A 149 -11.07 -0.10 -14.01
CA ARG A 149 -12.00 0.79 -13.30
C ARG A 149 -13.10 -0.05 -12.62
N PRO A 150 -13.32 0.11 -11.29
CA PRO A 150 -12.44 0.78 -10.32
C PRO A 150 -11.13 -0.02 -10.09
N VAL A 151 -10.11 0.64 -9.56
CA VAL A 151 -8.94 -0.02 -8.93
C VAL A 151 -9.16 0.00 -7.42
N VAL A 152 -9.22 -1.17 -6.80
CA VAL A 152 -9.38 -1.32 -5.35
C VAL A 152 -8.01 -1.59 -4.73
N GLN A 153 -7.44 -0.58 -4.07
CA GLN A 153 -6.18 -0.71 -3.35
C GLN A 153 -6.45 -1.14 -1.90
N VAL A 154 -5.88 -2.28 -1.50
CA VAL A 154 -5.85 -2.74 -0.10
C VAL A 154 -4.53 -2.28 0.52
N VAL A 155 -4.62 -1.51 1.59
CA VAL A 155 -3.49 -0.79 2.20
C VAL A 155 -3.76 -0.56 3.68
N GLY A 156 -2.70 -0.40 4.48
CA GLY A 156 -2.78 0.03 5.85
C GLY A 156 -3.40 1.43 5.97
N GLY A 157 -4.23 1.61 7.00
CA GLY A 157 -5.04 2.83 7.19
C GLY A 157 -4.21 4.12 7.19
N PHE A 158 -2.99 4.10 7.73
CA PHE A 158 -2.13 5.29 7.78
C PHE A 158 -1.82 5.92 6.41
N HIS A 159 -1.82 5.12 5.34
CA HIS A 159 -1.60 5.61 3.97
C HIS A 159 -2.78 6.44 3.42
N VAL A 160 -3.99 6.31 3.97
CA VAL A 160 -5.23 6.86 3.39
C VAL A 160 -6.12 7.62 4.38
N ASP A 161 -6.15 7.21 5.64
CA ASP A 161 -6.89 7.84 6.72
C ASP A 161 -6.39 9.29 6.89
N GLY A 162 -7.30 10.22 7.21
CA GLY A 162 -6.95 11.63 7.44
C GLY A 162 -6.34 12.35 6.23
N ALA A 163 -6.57 11.83 5.02
CA ALA A 163 -5.91 12.25 3.79
C ALA A 163 -4.40 11.93 3.79
N GLY A 164 -4.05 10.68 4.12
CA GLY A 164 -2.68 10.18 4.11
C GLY A 164 -1.95 10.25 2.77
N GLY A 165 -0.65 9.94 2.79
CA GLY A 165 0.27 10.17 1.68
C GLY A 165 -0.15 9.51 0.36
N LEU A 166 -0.61 8.26 0.37
CA LEU A 166 -1.11 7.59 -0.83
C LEU A 166 -2.32 8.32 -1.41
N TYR A 167 -3.28 8.72 -0.57
CA TYR A 167 -4.46 9.46 -1.03
C TYR A 167 -4.07 10.78 -1.71
N GLN A 168 -3.18 11.56 -1.09
CA GLN A 168 -2.69 12.82 -1.65
C GLN A 168 -2.04 12.59 -3.02
N ARG A 169 -1.18 11.57 -3.15
CA ARG A 169 -0.48 11.25 -4.39
C ARG A 169 -1.41 10.75 -5.50
N VAL A 170 -2.39 9.91 -5.17
CA VAL A 170 -3.39 9.46 -6.16
C VAL A 170 -4.21 10.63 -6.68
N ARG A 171 -4.66 11.55 -5.80
CA ARG A 171 -5.41 12.74 -6.19
C ARG A 171 -4.60 13.69 -7.06
N ALA A 172 -3.31 13.87 -6.75
CA ALA A 172 -2.41 14.70 -7.55
C ALA A 172 -2.16 14.11 -8.94
N ALA A 173 -1.87 12.79 -9.01
CA ALA A 173 -1.59 12.11 -10.27
C ALA A 173 -2.83 11.86 -11.15
N ASN A 174 -4.02 11.79 -10.54
CA ASN A 174 -5.27 11.47 -11.21
C ASN A 174 -6.39 12.46 -10.81
N PRO A 175 -6.31 13.75 -11.18
CA PRO A 175 -7.21 14.79 -10.66
C PRO A 175 -8.69 14.55 -11.03
N SER A 176 -8.94 13.89 -12.16
CA SER A 176 -10.29 13.52 -12.62
C SER A 176 -10.85 12.24 -11.99
N ALA A 177 -10.03 11.45 -11.29
CA ALA A 177 -10.48 10.21 -10.67
C ALA A 177 -11.33 10.51 -9.43
N LYS A 178 -12.48 9.84 -9.35
CA LYS A 178 -13.27 9.77 -8.11
C LYS A 178 -12.59 8.78 -7.18
N VAL A 179 -12.06 9.28 -6.06
CA VAL A 179 -11.34 8.48 -5.07
C VAL A 179 -12.19 8.36 -3.82
N TRP A 180 -12.41 7.14 -3.35
CA TRP A 180 -13.12 6.83 -2.11
C TRP A 180 -12.17 6.11 -1.17
N ARG A 181 -12.16 6.52 0.10
CA ARG A 181 -11.43 5.88 1.19
C ARG A 181 -12.41 5.15 2.08
N LEU A 182 -12.15 3.87 2.29
CA LEU A 182 -12.85 3.03 3.25
C LEU A 182 -11.88 2.69 4.36
N SER A 183 -12.15 3.16 5.58
CA SER A 183 -11.40 2.77 6.77
C SER A 183 -12.14 1.65 7.50
N VAL A 184 -11.43 0.58 7.83
CA VAL A 184 -11.99 -0.57 8.55
C VAL A 184 -11.45 -0.58 9.97
N VAL A 185 -12.34 -0.49 10.95
CA VAL A 185 -12.02 -0.45 12.38
C VAL A 185 -12.43 -1.79 13.00
N ALA A 186 -11.47 -2.47 13.61
CA ALA A 186 -11.66 -3.79 14.23
C ALA A 186 -12.32 -3.71 15.62
N GLU A 187 -13.38 -2.91 15.71
CA GLU A 187 -14.17 -2.69 16.92
C GLU A 187 -15.65 -2.65 16.54
N VAL A 188 -16.52 -2.79 17.55
CA VAL A 188 -17.96 -2.63 17.37
C VAL A 188 -18.35 -1.19 17.71
N ALA A 189 -19.20 -0.60 16.88
CA ALA A 189 -19.88 0.65 17.18
C ALA A 189 -21.25 0.67 16.48
N GLU A 190 -22.26 1.20 17.16
CA GLU A 190 -23.61 1.37 16.59
C GLU A 190 -23.73 2.61 15.69
N ALA A 191 -22.80 3.55 15.84
CA ALA A 191 -22.73 4.80 15.07
C ALA A 191 -21.29 5.27 14.90
N LEU A 192 -21.08 6.21 13.97
CA LEU A 192 -19.78 6.85 13.75
C LEU A 192 -19.32 7.60 15.00
N ARG A 193 -18.18 7.19 15.55
CA ARG A 193 -17.56 7.80 16.73
C ARG A 193 -17.02 9.20 16.40
N ALA A 194 -16.92 10.06 17.42
CA ALA A 194 -16.50 11.44 17.21
C ALA A 194 -15.06 11.53 16.69
N GLU A 195 -14.17 10.67 17.20
CA GLU A 195 -12.76 10.55 16.81
C GLU A 195 -12.54 10.00 15.39
N ASP A 196 -13.51 9.26 14.84
CA ASP A 196 -13.44 8.72 13.48
C ASP A 196 -14.04 9.67 12.43
N ARG A 197 -14.59 10.82 12.85
CA ARG A 197 -15.13 11.81 11.91
C ARG A 197 -14.00 12.41 11.07
N GLY A 198 -14.17 12.37 9.76
CA GLY A 198 -13.14 12.85 8.80
C GLY A 198 -11.99 11.87 8.56
N ARG A 199 -12.00 10.71 9.22
CA ARG A 199 -11.00 9.65 9.02
C ARG A 199 -10.96 9.19 7.56
N ALA A 200 -12.10 8.88 6.98
CA ALA A 200 -12.26 8.44 5.60
C ALA A 200 -13.64 8.84 5.07
N ASP A 201 -13.93 8.53 3.80
CA ASP A 201 -15.25 8.81 3.21
C ASP A 201 -16.30 7.83 3.72
N VAL A 202 -15.87 6.61 4.08
CA VAL A 202 -16.65 5.59 4.80
C VAL A 202 -15.79 4.99 5.90
N VAL A 203 -16.38 4.82 7.09
CA VAL A 203 -15.79 4.08 8.21
C VAL A 203 -16.67 2.88 8.50
N ALA A 204 -16.08 1.69 8.50
CA ALA A 204 -16.77 0.42 8.76
C ALA A 204 -16.24 -0.23 10.04
N TYR A 205 -17.13 -0.39 11.02
CA TYR A 205 -16.88 -1.12 12.27
C TYR A 205 -17.21 -2.59 12.06
N VAL A 206 -16.19 -3.46 12.10
CA VAL A 206 -16.33 -4.89 11.76
C VAL A 206 -16.24 -5.81 12.97
N GLY A 207 -16.15 -5.25 14.18
CA GLY A 207 -15.91 -6.02 15.39
C GLY A 207 -14.48 -6.55 15.48
N PRO A 208 -14.16 -7.26 16.58
CA PRO A 208 -12.83 -7.80 16.77
C PRO A 208 -12.50 -8.81 15.67
N LEU A 209 -11.25 -8.80 15.22
CA LEU A 209 -10.72 -9.89 14.42
C LEU A 209 -10.79 -11.15 15.28
N LEU A 210 -11.61 -12.12 14.86
CA LEU A 210 -11.63 -13.44 15.50
C LEU A 210 -10.20 -14.00 15.41
N ALA A 211 -9.62 -14.36 16.54
CA ALA A 211 -8.32 -15.02 16.56
C ALA A 211 -8.43 -16.32 15.75
N SER A 212 -7.61 -16.42 14.69
CA SER A 212 -7.46 -17.63 13.86
C SER A 212 -6.68 -18.70 14.59
#